data_AF-A0A2D5MVF1-F1
#
_entry.id   AF-A0A2D5MVF1-F1
#
_cell.length_a   1.000
_cell.length_b   1.000
_cell.length_c   1.000
_cell.angle_alpha   90.00
_cell.angle_beta   90.00
_cell.angle_gamma   90.00
#
_symmetry.space_group_name_H-M   'P 1'
#
loop_
_entity.id
_entity.type
_entity.pdbx_description
1 polymer ?
#
loop_
_entity_poly.entity_id
_entity_poly.type
_entity_poly.pdbx_seq_one_letter_code
_entity_poly.pdbx_strand_id
1 'polypeptide(L)'
;MRERSLSYEGHKLFNVAYQSKPSRKTIKSLLSCLFNTTDDELILDLTKKCRKSSEHLIAHVNNNDMYKWVDTFIQNIVVLILKKNDKIARYHEAKKTFGLYLSVAKKAYKEGDHNTAWLMLCSFTHKSIDSLEFKKGKQFIKDCLRTYGSTNNCFTNHILDVTDLHYSKDKIMEKKYIPVAAILNMYSKKMHSYHKTYDKLGIKTHQKNKLKIIEDVVEQYKSLYRQGKRTKILIPMYLDVVQVPGLHYERHIPLGDLIDISKKVKQNRKRRKSDTKTDTTYWIENPLLRRSSI
;
A
#
# COMPACT_ATOMS: atom_id res chain seq x y z
N MET A 1 -12.92 30.43 -27.08
CA MET A 1 -13.28 29.09 -27.62
C MET A 1 -12.11 28.17 -27.30
N ARG A 2 -12.30 27.05 -26.59
CA ARG A 2 -11.16 26.16 -26.24
C ARG A 2 -10.66 25.48 -27.52
N GLU A 3 -9.39 25.68 -27.85
CA GLU A 3 -8.71 24.93 -28.91
C GLU A 3 -8.80 23.43 -28.63
N ARG A 4 -9.08 22.66 -29.69
CA ARG A 4 -9.18 21.20 -29.61
C ARG A 4 -7.81 20.63 -29.28
N SER A 5 -7.73 19.83 -28.23
CA SER A 5 -6.51 19.16 -27.74
C SER A 5 -6.08 17.94 -28.57
N LEU A 6 -6.79 17.63 -29.65
CA LEU A 6 -6.48 16.53 -30.56
C LEU A 6 -5.94 17.10 -31.87
N SER A 7 -4.80 16.57 -32.33
CA SER A 7 -4.23 16.94 -33.62
C SER A 7 -5.23 16.67 -34.75
N TYR A 8 -5.19 17.51 -35.78
CA TYR A 8 -6.05 17.39 -36.96
C TYR A 8 -5.91 16.00 -37.61
N GLU A 9 -4.69 15.50 -37.70
CA GLU A 9 -4.34 14.15 -38.14
C GLU A 9 -4.97 13.05 -37.28
N GLY A 10 -4.96 13.21 -35.95
CA GLY A 10 -5.59 12.24 -35.03
C GLY A 10 -7.10 12.16 -35.22
N HIS A 11 -7.74 13.30 -35.47
CA HIS A 11 -9.18 13.36 -35.78
C HIS A 11 -9.49 12.74 -37.16
N LYS A 12 -8.64 12.98 -38.16
CA LYS A 12 -8.78 12.40 -39.51
C LYS A 12 -8.62 10.88 -39.48
N LEU A 13 -7.59 10.36 -38.81
CA LEU A 13 -7.37 8.92 -38.62
C LEU A 13 -8.52 8.23 -37.87
N PHE A 14 -9.04 8.87 -36.81
CA PHE A 14 -10.17 8.35 -36.06
C PHE A 14 -11.44 8.23 -36.92
N ASN A 15 -11.70 9.22 -37.79
CA ASN A 15 -12.86 9.20 -38.69
C ASN A 15 -12.68 8.27 -39.90
N VAL A 16 -11.44 8.03 -40.36
CA VAL A 16 -11.14 7.05 -41.42
C VAL A 16 -11.36 5.62 -40.91
N ALA A 17 -11.06 5.35 -39.65
CA ALA A 17 -11.21 4.01 -39.05
C ALA A 17 -12.68 3.60 -38.79
N TYR A 18 -13.62 4.55 -38.76
CA TYR A 18 -15.04 4.26 -38.50
C TYR A 18 -15.93 4.92 -39.56
N GLN A 19 -16.44 4.12 -40.51
CA GLN A 19 -17.34 4.56 -41.58
C GLN A 19 -18.70 5.10 -41.08
N SER A 20 -19.07 4.81 -39.82
CA SER A 20 -20.24 5.36 -39.13
C SER A 20 -19.86 5.85 -37.74
N LYS A 21 -20.68 6.73 -37.15
CA LYS A 21 -20.41 7.32 -35.83
C LYS A 21 -20.21 6.20 -34.79
N PRO A 22 -19.01 6.05 -34.20
CA PRO A 22 -18.72 4.93 -33.33
C PRO A 22 -19.58 4.98 -32.08
N SER A 23 -20.05 3.81 -31.63
CA SER A 23 -20.84 3.71 -30.41
C SER A 23 -20.03 4.17 -29.19
N ARG A 24 -20.71 4.68 -28.14
CA ARG A 24 -20.06 5.00 -26.85
C ARG A 24 -19.22 3.83 -26.30
N LYS A 25 -19.67 2.59 -26.51
CA LYS A 25 -18.96 1.38 -26.07
C LYS A 25 -17.65 1.19 -26.84
N THR A 26 -17.66 1.43 -28.15
CA THR A 26 -16.48 1.36 -29.03
C THR A 26 -15.45 2.43 -28.68
N ILE A 27 -15.90 3.68 -28.47
CA ILE A 27 -15.03 4.78 -28.04
C ILE A 27 -14.40 4.47 -26.68
N LYS A 28 -15.21 4.00 -25.72
CA LYS A 28 -14.72 3.59 -24.40
C LYS A 28 -13.71 2.45 -24.49
N SER A 29 -13.93 1.48 -25.39
CA SER A 29 -13.01 0.38 -25.64
C SER A 29 -11.69 0.87 -26.22
N LEU A 30 -11.73 1.74 -27.23
CA LEU A 30 -10.53 2.30 -27.84
C LEU A 30 -9.72 3.10 -26.83
N LEU A 31 -10.36 3.99 -26.07
CA LEU A 31 -9.69 4.77 -25.02
C LEU A 31 -9.12 3.85 -23.93
N SER A 32 -9.83 2.77 -23.57
CA SER A 32 -9.30 1.76 -22.66
C SER A 32 -8.05 1.09 -23.25
N CYS A 33 -8.05 0.68 -24.51
CA CYS A 33 -6.90 0.05 -25.14
C CYS A 33 -5.69 1.00 -25.28
N LEU A 34 -5.95 2.29 -25.53
CA LEU A 34 -4.89 3.29 -25.72
C LEU A 34 -4.31 3.81 -24.41
N PHE A 35 -5.12 3.87 -23.34
CA PHE A 35 -4.75 4.55 -22.10
C PHE A 35 -4.79 3.69 -20.84
N ASN A 36 -5.31 2.45 -20.89
CA ASN A 36 -5.15 1.50 -19.79
C ASN A 36 -3.98 0.56 -20.07
N THR A 37 -3.15 0.39 -19.04
CA THR A 37 -2.06 -0.58 -19.03
C THR A 37 -2.45 -1.82 -18.24
N THR A 38 -1.71 -2.91 -18.42
CA THR A 38 -1.81 -4.10 -17.56
C THR A 38 -1.60 -3.76 -16.07
N ASP A 39 -0.80 -2.72 -15.80
CA ASP A 39 -0.56 -2.24 -14.43
C ASP A 39 -1.83 -1.63 -13.83
N ASP A 40 -2.69 -0.95 -14.63
CA ASP A 40 -3.94 -0.35 -14.15
C ASP A 40 -4.99 -1.40 -13.78
N GLU A 41 -5.11 -2.46 -14.59
CA GLU A 41 -5.96 -3.61 -14.30
C GLU A 41 -5.51 -4.33 -13.03
N LEU A 42 -4.19 -4.56 -12.91
CA LEU A 42 -3.60 -5.17 -11.72
C LEU A 42 -3.82 -4.32 -10.47
N ILE A 43 -3.66 -2.99 -10.56
CA ILE A 43 -3.94 -2.07 -9.45
C ILE A 43 -5.41 -2.19 -9.03
N LEU A 44 -6.35 -2.20 -9.98
CA LEU A 44 -7.77 -2.32 -9.69
C LEU A 44 -8.11 -3.66 -9.03
N ASP A 45 -7.57 -4.77 -9.53
CA ASP A 45 -7.78 -6.10 -8.97
C ASP A 45 -7.20 -6.22 -7.55
N LEU A 46 -5.95 -5.79 -7.36
CA LEU A 46 -5.31 -5.79 -6.05
C LEU A 46 -6.06 -4.93 -5.04
N THR A 47 -6.46 -3.70 -5.40
CA THR A 47 -7.24 -2.84 -4.49
C THR A 47 -8.55 -3.51 -4.08
N LYS A 48 -9.27 -4.16 -5.00
CA LYS A 48 -10.52 -4.88 -4.67
C LYS A 48 -10.27 -6.07 -3.75
N LYS A 49 -9.24 -6.86 -4.00
CA LYS A 49 -8.85 -8.03 -3.19
C LYS A 49 -8.41 -7.61 -1.79
N CYS A 50 -7.58 -6.57 -1.69
CA CYS A 50 -7.17 -5.99 -0.41
C CYS A 50 -8.37 -5.45 0.36
N ARG A 51 -9.29 -4.71 -0.27
CA ARG A 51 -10.50 -4.21 0.39
C ARG A 51 -11.32 -5.33 1.02
N LYS A 52 -11.59 -6.40 0.28
CA LYS A 52 -12.30 -7.59 0.79
C LYS A 52 -11.59 -8.21 2.00
N SER A 53 -10.25 -8.23 1.98
CA SER A 53 -9.44 -8.75 3.09
C SER A 53 -9.47 -7.81 4.30
N SER A 54 -9.42 -6.50 4.09
CA SER A 54 -9.58 -5.50 5.15
C SER A 54 -10.93 -5.66 5.86
N GLU A 55 -12.01 -5.84 5.10
CA GLU A 55 -13.34 -6.12 5.68
C GLU A 55 -13.34 -7.41 6.51
N HIS A 56 -12.64 -8.45 6.04
CA HIS A 56 -12.50 -9.70 6.80
C HIS A 56 -11.69 -9.50 8.08
N LEU A 57 -10.58 -8.77 8.03
CA LEU A 57 -9.76 -8.47 9.21
C LEU A 57 -10.57 -7.70 10.26
N ILE A 58 -11.38 -6.74 9.85
CA ILE A 58 -12.23 -5.98 10.77
C ILE A 58 -13.24 -6.87 11.50
N ALA A 59 -13.83 -7.86 10.82
CA ALA A 59 -14.71 -8.83 11.45
C ALA A 59 -14.00 -9.69 12.53
N HIS A 60 -12.67 -9.76 12.48
CA HIS A 60 -11.79 -10.55 13.35
C HIS A 60 -10.91 -9.69 14.27
N VAL A 61 -11.26 -8.42 14.50
CA VAL A 61 -10.66 -7.64 15.59
C VAL A 61 -10.86 -8.39 16.91
N ASN A 62 -9.81 -8.44 17.74
CA ASN A 62 -9.61 -9.28 18.93
C ASN A 62 -9.08 -10.69 18.67
N ASN A 63 -8.83 -11.07 17.42
CA ASN A 63 -8.09 -12.29 17.13
C ASN A 63 -6.62 -12.14 17.60
N ASN A 64 -6.11 -13.16 18.27
CA ASN A 64 -4.73 -13.22 18.74
C ASN A 64 -3.73 -13.30 17.59
N ASP A 65 -4.08 -13.88 16.45
CA ASP A 65 -3.19 -14.01 15.29
C ASP A 65 -3.17 -12.78 14.38
N MET A 66 -3.93 -11.72 14.71
CA MET A 66 -3.96 -10.47 13.93
C MET A 66 -2.56 -9.89 13.66
N TYR A 67 -1.66 -9.95 14.65
CA TYR A 67 -0.30 -9.44 14.48
C TYR A 67 0.48 -10.26 13.45
N LYS A 68 0.27 -11.59 13.42
CA LYS A 68 0.93 -12.48 12.45
C LYS A 68 0.48 -12.13 11.04
N TRP A 69 -0.83 -12.02 10.81
CA TRP A 69 -1.36 -11.66 9.50
C TRP A 69 -0.85 -10.31 9.00
N VAL A 70 -0.83 -9.30 9.89
CA VAL A 70 -0.32 -7.96 9.58
C VAL A 70 1.17 -8.02 9.20
N ASP A 71 1.97 -8.72 9.99
CA ASP A 71 3.40 -8.85 9.75
C ASP A 71 3.69 -9.63 8.46
N THR A 72 3.02 -10.76 8.24
CA THR A 72 3.11 -11.54 6.99
C THR A 72 2.77 -10.68 5.77
N PHE A 73 1.71 -9.87 5.84
CA PHE A 73 1.38 -8.95 4.75
C PHE A 73 2.49 -7.95 4.47
N ILE A 74 3.02 -7.30 5.52
CA ILE A 74 4.08 -6.30 5.40
C ILE A 74 5.32 -6.93 4.77
N GLN A 75 5.75 -8.09 5.28
CA GLN A 75 6.90 -8.82 4.76
C GLN A 75 6.72 -9.21 3.30
N ASN A 76 5.55 -9.71 2.94
CA ASN A 76 5.25 -10.10 1.56
C ASN A 76 5.34 -8.90 0.60
N ILE A 77 4.83 -7.73 0.97
CA ILE A 77 4.99 -6.52 0.14
C ILE A 77 6.47 -6.12 0.04
N VAL A 78 7.22 -6.16 1.13
CA VAL A 78 8.66 -5.87 1.12
C VAL A 78 9.41 -6.83 0.18
N VAL A 79 9.15 -8.13 0.26
CA VAL A 79 9.74 -9.14 -0.62
C VAL A 79 9.37 -8.91 -2.07
N LEU A 80 8.09 -8.67 -2.36
CA LEU A 80 7.61 -8.44 -3.73
C LEU A 80 8.23 -7.18 -4.36
N ILE A 81 8.60 -6.18 -3.56
CA ILE A 81 9.35 -5.01 -4.05
C ILE A 81 10.84 -5.36 -4.28
N LEU A 82 11.44 -6.15 -3.39
CA LEU A 82 12.89 -6.44 -3.43
C LEU A 82 13.27 -7.58 -4.39
N LYS A 83 12.31 -8.41 -4.78
CA LYS A 83 12.52 -9.56 -5.68
C LYS A 83 11.68 -9.47 -6.94
N LYS A 84 12.17 -10.11 -7.99
CA LYS A 84 11.43 -10.37 -9.21
C LYS A 84 11.60 -11.85 -9.53
N ASN A 85 10.49 -12.59 -9.43
CA ASN A 85 10.51 -14.05 -9.41
C ASN A 85 11.48 -14.52 -8.30
N ASP A 86 12.32 -15.49 -8.62
CA ASP A 86 13.27 -16.09 -7.69
C ASP A 86 14.54 -15.26 -7.46
N LYS A 87 14.73 -14.16 -8.19
CA LYS A 87 15.96 -13.36 -8.19
C LYS A 87 15.78 -12.03 -7.45
N ILE A 88 16.89 -11.50 -6.95
CA ILE A 88 16.94 -10.14 -6.39
C ILE A 88 16.65 -9.15 -7.52
N ALA A 89 15.70 -8.25 -7.29
CA ALA A 89 15.29 -7.27 -8.28
C ALA A 89 16.44 -6.29 -8.58
N ARG A 90 16.54 -5.84 -9.83
CA ARG A 90 17.37 -4.66 -10.15
C ARG A 90 16.71 -3.42 -9.55
N TYR A 91 17.51 -2.40 -9.22
CA TYR A 91 17.00 -1.17 -8.59
C TYR A 91 15.82 -0.52 -9.35
N HIS A 92 15.84 -0.53 -10.69
CA HIS A 92 14.76 0.04 -11.50
C HIS A 92 13.49 -0.82 -11.45
N GLU A 93 13.62 -2.14 -11.34
CA GLU A 93 12.50 -3.08 -11.18
C GLU A 93 11.87 -2.89 -9.81
N ALA A 94 12.68 -2.87 -8.74
CA ALA A 94 12.20 -2.56 -7.39
C ALA A 94 11.49 -1.21 -7.32
N LYS A 95 12.04 -0.19 -7.99
CA LYS A 95 11.40 1.14 -8.10
C LYS A 95 10.08 1.09 -8.87
N LYS A 96 9.96 0.27 -9.92
CA LYS A 96 8.71 0.08 -10.68
C LYS A 96 7.67 -0.60 -9.78
N THR A 97 8.01 -1.71 -9.15
CA THR A 97 7.11 -2.46 -8.26
C THR A 97 6.66 -1.63 -7.06
N PHE A 98 7.57 -0.87 -6.44
CA PHE A 98 7.22 0.13 -5.42
C PHE A 98 6.19 1.14 -5.94
N GLY A 99 6.38 1.65 -7.17
CA GLY A 99 5.43 2.57 -7.81
C GLY A 99 4.03 1.95 -7.98
N LEU A 100 3.96 0.68 -8.36
CA LEU A 100 2.71 -0.05 -8.51
C LEU A 100 1.96 -0.18 -7.18
N TYR A 101 2.63 -0.67 -6.13
CA TYR A 101 2.01 -0.78 -4.80
C TYR A 101 1.68 0.57 -4.19
N LEU A 102 2.46 1.62 -4.46
CA LEU A 102 2.11 2.98 -4.06
C LEU A 102 0.81 3.45 -4.74
N SER A 103 0.56 3.09 -5.99
CA SER A 103 -0.71 3.38 -6.67
C SER A 103 -1.87 2.61 -6.03
N VAL A 104 -1.68 1.33 -5.66
CA VAL A 104 -2.66 0.55 -4.89
C VAL A 104 -2.96 1.23 -3.55
N ALA A 105 -1.93 1.67 -2.82
CA ALA A 105 -2.07 2.32 -1.53
C ALA A 105 -2.83 3.65 -1.61
N LYS A 106 -2.49 4.50 -2.59
CA LYS A 106 -3.19 5.76 -2.84
C LYS A 106 -4.65 5.55 -3.22
N LYS A 107 -4.93 4.53 -4.05
CA LYS A 107 -6.29 4.19 -4.44
C LYS A 107 -7.10 3.70 -3.25
N ALA A 108 -6.55 2.78 -2.43
CA ALA A 108 -7.19 2.29 -1.22
C ALA A 108 -7.49 3.44 -0.24
N TYR A 109 -6.52 4.33 -0.03
CA TYR A 109 -6.68 5.54 0.80
C TYR A 109 -7.83 6.43 0.30
N LYS A 110 -7.89 6.71 -1.02
CA LYS A 110 -8.96 7.52 -1.63
C LYS A 110 -10.34 6.85 -1.53
N GLU A 111 -10.39 5.53 -1.61
CA GLU A 111 -11.63 4.74 -1.52
C GLU A 111 -12.03 4.42 -0.06
N GLY A 112 -11.33 4.98 0.93
CA GLY A 112 -11.64 4.81 2.36
C GLY A 112 -11.23 3.45 2.94
N ASP A 113 -10.44 2.66 2.23
CA ASP A 113 -9.81 1.45 2.78
C ASP A 113 -8.49 1.81 3.49
N HIS A 114 -8.64 2.34 4.70
CA HIS A 114 -7.51 2.82 5.50
C HIS A 114 -6.64 1.68 6.02
N ASN A 115 -7.20 0.47 6.21
CA ASN A 115 -6.42 -0.71 6.58
C ASN A 115 -5.35 -1.05 5.53
N THR A 116 -5.73 -1.14 4.25
CA THR A 116 -4.77 -1.41 3.17
C THR A 116 -3.75 -0.29 3.04
N ALA A 117 -4.19 0.97 3.10
CA ALA A 117 -3.30 2.12 3.00
C ALA A 117 -2.25 2.14 4.15
N TRP A 118 -2.66 1.80 5.37
CA TRP A 118 -1.78 1.71 6.53
C TRP A 118 -0.79 0.54 6.42
N LEU A 119 -1.21 -0.64 5.97
CA LEU A 119 -0.30 -1.77 5.75
C LEU A 119 0.76 -1.47 4.69
N MET A 120 0.36 -0.77 3.62
CA MET A 120 1.29 -0.28 2.60
C MET A 120 2.25 0.78 3.16
N LEU A 121 1.77 1.70 4.00
CA LEU A 121 2.62 2.64 4.74
C LEU A 121 3.69 1.88 5.51
N CYS A 122 3.31 0.91 6.35
CA CYS A 122 4.24 0.11 7.14
C CYS A 122 5.30 -0.59 6.28
N SER A 123 4.87 -1.13 5.12
CA SER A 123 5.76 -1.76 4.14
C SER A 123 6.75 -0.77 3.51
N PHE A 124 6.31 0.44 3.19
CA PHE A 124 7.16 1.47 2.59
C PHE A 124 8.14 2.09 3.58
N THR A 125 7.76 2.17 4.86
CA THR A 125 8.64 2.65 5.94
C THR A 125 9.52 1.54 6.52
N HIS A 126 9.35 0.30 6.06
CA HIS A 126 10.21 -0.81 6.47
C HIS A 126 11.67 -0.51 6.12
N LYS A 127 12.61 -0.81 7.02
CA LYS A 127 14.02 -0.37 6.88
C LYS A 127 14.67 -0.81 5.57
N SER A 128 14.33 -2.02 5.12
CA SER A 128 14.82 -2.58 3.86
C SER A 128 14.31 -1.83 2.62
N ILE A 129 13.14 -1.19 2.68
CA ILE A 129 12.63 -0.35 1.59
C ILE A 129 13.09 1.10 1.73
N ASP A 130 13.02 1.65 2.94
CA ASP A 130 13.42 3.03 3.24
C ASP A 130 14.85 3.34 2.81
N SER A 131 15.77 2.39 3.03
CA SER A 131 17.19 2.49 2.63
C SER A 131 17.43 2.60 1.11
N LEU A 132 16.43 2.30 0.27
CA LEU A 132 16.49 2.48 -1.19
C LEU A 132 16.14 3.92 -1.62
N GLU A 133 15.60 4.75 -0.72
CA GLU A 133 15.35 6.19 -0.90
C GLU A 133 14.40 6.52 -2.08
N PHE A 134 13.33 5.75 -2.25
CA PHE A 134 12.34 5.98 -3.30
C PHE A 134 11.54 7.27 -3.08
N LYS A 135 11.87 8.33 -3.85
CA LYS A 135 11.27 9.67 -3.69
C LYS A 135 9.73 9.73 -3.89
N LYS A 136 9.16 8.90 -4.77
CA LYS A 136 7.74 9.00 -5.20
C LYS A 136 6.72 8.76 -4.06
N GLY A 137 7.11 8.11 -2.96
CA GLY A 137 6.23 7.80 -1.82
C GLY A 137 6.17 8.85 -0.73
N LYS A 138 7.09 9.83 -0.69
CA LYS A 138 7.26 10.73 0.46
C LYS A 138 5.99 11.49 0.86
N GLN A 139 5.25 12.01 -0.11
CA GLN A 139 4.02 12.75 0.18
C GLN A 139 2.94 11.85 0.77
N PHE A 140 2.72 10.68 0.17
CA PHE A 140 1.76 9.70 0.69
C PHE A 140 2.10 9.26 2.12
N ILE A 141 3.38 9.01 2.42
CA ILE A 141 3.84 8.67 3.76
C ILE A 141 3.50 9.79 4.75
N LYS A 142 3.80 11.06 4.41
CA LYS A 142 3.45 12.21 5.24
C LYS A 142 1.95 12.32 5.48
N ASP A 143 1.15 12.18 4.43
CA ASP A 143 -0.31 12.25 4.52
C ASP A 143 -0.84 11.15 5.45
N CYS A 144 -0.36 9.91 5.31
CA CYS A 144 -0.77 8.80 6.17
C CYS A 144 -0.32 8.99 7.62
N LEU A 145 0.89 9.50 7.88
CA LEU A 145 1.34 9.78 9.25
C LEU A 145 0.52 10.88 9.93
N ARG A 146 0.04 11.87 9.17
CA ARG A 146 -0.87 12.90 9.68
C ARG A 146 -2.22 12.30 10.06
N THR A 147 -2.79 11.48 9.17
CA THR A 147 -4.10 10.85 9.36
C THR A 147 -4.07 9.79 10.47
N TYR A 148 -3.12 8.85 10.41
CA TYR A 148 -3.13 7.71 11.31
C TYR A 148 -2.36 7.97 12.61
N GLY A 149 -1.41 8.91 12.60
CA GLY A 149 -0.42 9.05 13.65
C GLY A 149 0.79 8.14 13.42
N SER A 150 1.55 7.91 14.48
CA SER A 150 2.77 7.11 14.49
C SER A 150 2.84 6.22 15.72
N THR A 151 3.87 5.38 15.82
CA THR A 151 4.12 4.57 17.01
C THR A 151 4.29 5.44 18.27
N ASN A 152 4.83 6.66 18.13
CA ASN A 152 5.09 7.56 19.27
C ASN A 152 3.82 8.07 19.93
N ASN A 153 2.74 8.27 19.15
CA ASN A 153 1.43 8.64 19.68
C ASN A 153 0.46 7.46 19.69
N CYS A 154 0.96 6.24 19.58
CA CYS A 154 0.17 5.01 19.53
C CYS A 154 -0.96 5.06 18.48
N PHE A 155 -0.78 5.78 17.38
CA PHE A 155 -1.82 5.98 16.36
C PHE A 155 -3.13 6.60 16.88
N THR A 156 -3.04 7.48 17.88
CA THR A 156 -4.22 8.10 18.51
C THR A 156 -5.08 8.88 17.52
N ASN A 157 -4.47 9.54 16.52
CA ASN A 157 -5.20 10.28 15.48
C ASN A 157 -6.23 9.38 14.76
N HIS A 158 -5.82 8.15 14.40
CA HIS A 158 -6.73 7.20 13.76
C HIS A 158 -7.92 6.83 14.64
N ILE A 159 -7.69 6.66 15.95
CA ILE A 159 -8.78 6.32 16.89
C ILE A 159 -9.75 7.49 17.06
N LEU A 160 -9.24 8.72 17.15
CA LEU A 160 -10.08 9.91 17.23
C LEU A 160 -10.93 10.02 15.96
N ASP A 161 -10.32 9.93 14.78
CA ASP A 161 -11.04 9.95 13.49
C ASP A 161 -12.14 8.88 13.42
N VAL A 162 -11.84 7.64 13.83
CA VAL A 162 -12.80 6.54 13.82
C VAL A 162 -13.95 6.75 14.82
N THR A 163 -13.65 7.36 15.97
CA THR A 163 -14.64 7.67 17.02
C THR A 163 -15.52 8.86 16.60
N ASP A 164 -14.97 9.89 15.99
CA ASP A 164 -15.72 11.03 15.47
C ASP A 164 -16.66 10.59 14.33
N LEU A 165 -16.20 9.69 13.47
CA LEU A 165 -17.03 9.06 12.44
C LEU A 165 -18.14 8.18 13.03
N HIS A 166 -17.94 7.58 14.20
CA HIS A 166 -18.99 6.82 14.89
C HIS A 166 -20.20 7.68 15.27
N TYR A 167 -19.97 8.91 15.70
CA TYR A 167 -21.05 9.85 15.97
C TYR A 167 -21.76 10.31 14.69
N SER A 168 -21.08 10.25 13.55
CA SER A 168 -21.59 10.59 12.21
C SER A 168 -22.13 9.33 11.49
N LYS A 169 -23.25 8.77 11.97
CA LYS A 169 -23.82 7.47 11.54
C LYS A 169 -23.86 7.23 10.01
N ASP A 170 -24.02 8.28 9.20
CA ASP A 170 -24.17 8.18 7.74
C ASP A 170 -22.95 7.54 7.04
N LYS A 171 -21.72 7.82 7.49
CA LYS A 171 -20.50 7.33 6.81
C LYS A 171 -20.20 5.85 7.11
N ILE A 172 -20.63 5.36 8.28
CA ILE A 172 -20.45 3.96 8.68
C ILE A 172 -21.42 3.07 7.90
N MET A 173 -22.68 3.49 7.76
CA MET A 173 -23.73 2.71 7.11
C MET A 173 -23.45 2.48 5.62
N GLU A 174 -22.79 3.43 4.95
CA GLU A 174 -22.43 3.30 3.54
C GLU A 174 -21.22 2.37 3.27
N LYS A 175 -20.58 1.79 4.32
CA LYS A 175 -19.35 0.96 4.20
C LYS A 175 -18.22 1.62 3.40
N LYS A 176 -18.21 2.95 3.33
CA LYS A 176 -17.18 3.70 2.59
C LYS A 176 -15.85 3.68 3.34
N TYR A 177 -15.90 3.66 4.67
CA TYR A 177 -14.74 3.71 5.55
C TYR A 177 -14.44 2.34 6.19
N ILE A 178 -13.23 1.81 5.93
CA ILE A 178 -12.69 0.62 6.58
C ILE A 178 -11.51 1.05 7.46
N PRO A 179 -11.67 1.03 8.80
CA PRO A 179 -10.60 1.42 9.72
C PRO A 179 -9.44 0.44 9.68
N VAL A 180 -8.30 0.82 10.24
CA VAL A 180 -7.14 -0.07 10.41
C VAL A 180 -7.42 -1.10 11.50
N ALA A 181 -7.56 -2.37 11.12
CA ALA A 181 -7.93 -3.45 12.03
C ALA A 181 -6.90 -3.67 13.14
N ALA A 182 -5.61 -3.55 12.81
CA ALA A 182 -4.52 -3.71 13.76
C ALA A 182 -4.56 -2.66 14.89
N ILE A 183 -4.85 -1.40 14.54
CA ILE A 183 -4.95 -0.31 15.51
C ILE A 183 -6.18 -0.52 16.41
N LEU A 184 -7.33 -0.90 15.84
CA LEU A 184 -8.51 -1.24 16.63
C LEU A 184 -8.27 -2.41 17.60
N ASN A 185 -7.59 -3.45 17.13
CA ASN A 185 -7.19 -4.60 17.96
C ASN A 185 -6.27 -4.19 19.11
N MET A 186 -5.28 -3.34 18.82
CA MET A 186 -4.37 -2.80 19.83
C MET A 186 -5.14 -2.01 20.91
N TYR A 187 -6.04 -1.12 20.50
CA TYR A 187 -6.83 -0.33 21.46
C TYR A 187 -7.82 -1.19 22.23
N SER A 188 -8.49 -2.16 21.61
CA SER A 188 -9.39 -3.07 22.34
C SER A 188 -8.65 -3.86 23.42
N LYS A 189 -7.45 -4.40 23.11
CA LYS A 189 -6.60 -5.06 24.11
C LYS A 189 -6.15 -4.09 25.21
N LYS A 190 -5.80 -2.86 24.85
CA LYS A 190 -5.40 -1.81 25.80
C LYS A 190 -6.55 -1.45 26.75
N MET A 191 -7.76 -1.26 26.23
CA MET A 191 -8.95 -0.95 27.05
C MET A 191 -9.28 -2.09 28.01
N HIS A 192 -9.24 -3.34 27.53
CA HIS A 192 -9.47 -4.51 28.38
C HIS A 192 -8.47 -4.60 29.54
N SER A 193 -7.19 -4.30 29.29
CA SER A 193 -6.17 -4.21 30.34
C SER A 193 -6.46 -3.09 31.35
N TYR A 194 -6.94 -1.93 30.89
CA TYR A 194 -7.34 -0.84 31.79
C TYR A 194 -8.55 -1.21 32.64
N HIS A 195 -9.55 -1.88 32.09
CA HIS A 195 -10.69 -2.37 32.87
C HIS A 195 -10.23 -3.29 34.01
N LYS A 196 -9.38 -4.28 33.72
CA LYS A 196 -8.81 -5.17 34.75
C LYS A 196 -8.09 -4.41 35.85
N THR A 197 -7.31 -3.39 35.50
CA THR A 197 -6.59 -2.57 36.48
C THR A 197 -7.55 -1.71 37.30
N TYR A 198 -8.55 -1.10 36.68
CA TYR A 198 -9.55 -0.28 37.38
C TYR A 198 -10.41 -1.11 38.34
N ASP A 199 -10.74 -2.34 37.98
CA ASP A 199 -11.45 -3.27 38.85
C ASP A 199 -10.60 -3.61 40.09
N LYS A 200 -9.30 -3.88 39.90
CA LYS A 200 -8.36 -4.14 41.00
C LYS A 200 -8.17 -2.93 41.92
N LEU A 201 -8.25 -1.71 41.38
CA LEU A 201 -8.05 -0.47 42.14
C LEU A 201 -9.34 0.08 42.77
N GLY A 202 -10.51 -0.56 42.56
CA GLY A 202 -11.79 -0.06 43.07
C GLY A 202 -12.23 1.28 42.47
N ILE A 203 -11.76 1.61 41.26
CA ILE A 203 -12.03 2.91 40.62
C ILE A 203 -13.50 2.99 40.16
N LYS A 204 -14.15 4.14 40.42
CA LYS A 204 -15.57 4.42 40.15
C LYS A 204 -15.94 4.36 38.66
N THR A 205 -17.19 4.00 38.38
CA THR A 205 -17.78 3.72 37.05
C THR A 205 -17.66 4.85 36.03
N HIS A 206 -17.68 6.13 36.45
CA HIS A 206 -17.62 7.26 35.50
C HIS A 206 -16.35 7.27 34.64
N GLN A 207 -15.19 6.84 35.18
CA GLN A 207 -13.94 6.77 34.41
C GLN A 207 -13.94 5.57 33.44
N LYS A 208 -14.68 4.51 33.78
CA LYS A 208 -14.88 3.34 32.92
C LYS A 208 -15.73 3.68 31.68
N ASN A 209 -16.67 4.63 31.80
CA ASN A 209 -17.56 5.01 30.70
C ASN A 209 -16.85 5.66 29.49
N LYS A 210 -15.73 6.38 29.70
CA LYS A 210 -14.95 6.95 28.59
C LYS A 210 -14.24 5.88 27.75
N LEU A 211 -13.84 4.76 28.37
CA LEU A 211 -13.19 3.65 27.68
C LEU A 211 -14.19 2.85 26.84
N LYS A 212 -15.45 2.79 27.30
CA LYS A 212 -16.54 2.07 26.64
C LYS A 212 -16.83 2.56 25.22
N ILE A 213 -16.63 3.86 24.95
CA ILE A 213 -16.85 4.45 23.62
C ILE A 213 -16.01 3.71 22.56
N ILE A 214 -14.73 3.45 22.83
CA ILE A 214 -13.85 2.78 21.87
C ILE A 214 -14.29 1.32 21.66
N GLU A 215 -14.72 0.65 22.73
CA GLU A 215 -15.23 -0.73 22.66
C GLU A 215 -16.51 -0.81 21.82
N ASP A 216 -17.45 0.11 22.05
CA ASP A 216 -18.71 0.20 21.31
C ASP A 216 -18.45 0.45 19.81
N VAL A 217 -17.52 1.35 19.49
CA VAL A 217 -17.07 1.63 18.13
C VAL A 217 -16.49 0.38 17.47
N VAL A 218 -15.59 -0.34 18.15
CA VAL A 218 -14.99 -1.58 17.65
C VAL A 218 -16.05 -2.64 17.39
N GLU A 219 -16.99 -2.83 18.31
CA GLU A 219 -18.05 -3.82 18.17
C GLU A 219 -19.01 -3.48 17.02
N GLN A 220 -19.34 -2.21 16.83
CA GLN A 220 -20.16 -1.77 15.70
C GLN A 220 -19.49 -2.11 14.36
N TYR A 221 -18.20 -1.81 14.20
CA TYR A 221 -17.45 -2.14 12.99
C TYR A 221 -17.36 -3.66 12.76
N LYS A 222 -17.11 -4.45 13.82
CA LYS A 222 -17.14 -5.91 13.74
C LYS A 222 -18.48 -6.42 13.26
N SER A 223 -19.57 -5.96 13.86
CA SER A 223 -20.94 -6.35 13.50
C SER A 223 -21.26 -6.00 12.05
N LEU A 224 -20.97 -4.76 11.62
CA LEU A 224 -21.20 -4.28 10.26
C LEU A 224 -20.53 -5.15 9.19
N TYR A 225 -19.28 -5.55 9.43
CA TYR A 225 -18.50 -6.33 8.47
C TYR A 225 -18.70 -7.85 8.58
N ARG A 226 -19.20 -8.36 9.72
CA ARG A 226 -19.65 -9.76 9.90
C ARG A 226 -20.97 -10.06 9.19
N GLN A 227 -21.93 -9.13 9.19
CA GLN A 227 -23.25 -9.34 8.58
C GLN A 227 -23.20 -9.51 7.04
N GLY A 228 -22.08 -9.17 6.40
CA GLY A 228 -21.85 -9.44 4.97
C GLY A 228 -21.51 -10.92 4.70
N LYS A 229 -22.54 -11.78 4.61
CA LYS A 229 -22.53 -13.24 4.33
C LYS A 229 -21.86 -13.66 3.01
N ARG A 230 -20.56 -13.44 2.86
CA ARG A 230 -19.73 -14.25 1.96
C ARG A 230 -18.53 -14.72 2.77
N THR A 231 -18.05 -15.92 2.52
CA THR A 231 -16.75 -16.39 2.98
C THR A 231 -15.69 -15.44 2.43
N LYS A 232 -15.48 -14.32 3.13
CA LYS A 232 -14.38 -13.42 2.83
C LYS A 232 -13.16 -14.18 3.29
N ILE A 233 -12.29 -14.54 2.36
CA ILE A 233 -11.04 -15.21 2.66
C ILE A 233 -9.97 -14.13 2.65
N LEU A 234 -9.06 -14.16 3.62
CA LEU A 234 -7.86 -13.34 3.58
C LEU A 234 -7.10 -13.66 2.29
N ILE A 235 -6.67 -12.64 1.56
CA ILE A 235 -5.83 -12.89 0.37
C ILE A 235 -4.53 -13.59 0.79
N PRO A 236 -3.90 -14.37 -0.12
CA PRO A 236 -2.67 -15.11 0.19
C PRO A 236 -1.56 -14.27 0.82
N MET A 237 -1.52 -12.96 0.55
CA MET A 237 -0.58 -12.03 1.18
C MET A 237 -0.62 -12.02 2.71
N TYR A 238 -1.72 -12.42 3.35
CA TYR A 238 -1.85 -12.49 4.81
C TYR A 238 -1.58 -13.89 5.39
N LEU A 239 -1.54 -14.93 4.55
CA LEU A 239 -1.58 -16.32 5.00
C LEU A 239 -0.21 -16.99 4.86
N ASP A 240 0.40 -16.85 3.69
CA ASP A 240 1.65 -17.55 3.37
C ASP A 240 2.77 -16.54 3.16
N VAL A 241 3.93 -16.81 3.76
CA VAL A 241 5.13 -16.05 3.43
C VAL A 241 5.55 -16.37 2.01
N VAL A 242 5.78 -15.34 1.20
CA VAL A 242 6.32 -15.49 -0.14
C VAL A 242 7.64 -16.24 -0.04
N GLN A 243 7.69 -17.43 -0.63
CA GLN A 243 8.86 -18.28 -0.60
C GLN A 243 10.02 -17.60 -1.34
N VAL A 244 11.19 -17.58 -0.71
CA VAL A 244 12.38 -16.92 -1.23
C VAL A 244 13.45 -17.98 -1.47
N PRO A 245 13.82 -18.31 -2.73
CA PRO A 245 14.89 -19.28 -2.98
C PRO A 245 16.19 -18.92 -2.26
N GLY A 246 16.78 -19.91 -1.59
CA GLY A 246 17.95 -19.77 -0.72
C GLY A 246 17.65 -19.30 0.71
N LEU A 247 16.37 -19.05 1.03
CA LEU A 247 15.90 -18.66 2.35
C LEU A 247 14.65 -19.50 2.69
N HIS A 248 14.85 -20.59 3.43
CA HIS A 248 13.77 -21.46 3.87
C HIS A 248 13.20 -20.93 5.17
N TYR A 249 12.04 -20.27 5.07
CA TYR A 249 11.31 -19.78 6.24
C TYR A 249 9.91 -20.35 6.26
N GLU A 250 9.56 -21.01 7.36
CA GLU A 250 8.23 -21.56 7.54
C GLU A 250 7.18 -20.47 7.80
N ARG A 251 7.55 -19.33 8.42
CA ARG A 251 6.58 -18.33 8.90
C ARG A 251 7.01 -16.86 8.90
N HIS A 252 8.31 -16.56 8.84
CA HIS A 252 8.81 -15.18 8.98
C HIS A 252 10.20 -15.03 8.35
N ILE A 253 10.44 -13.95 7.60
CA ILE A 253 11.76 -13.63 7.03
C ILE A 253 12.50 -12.68 7.99
N PRO A 254 13.66 -13.06 8.55
CA PRO A 254 14.44 -12.21 9.43
C PRO A 254 14.73 -10.83 8.82
N LEU A 255 14.64 -9.78 9.65
CA LEU A 255 14.90 -8.41 9.22
C LEU A 255 16.31 -8.24 8.61
N GLY A 256 17.31 -8.95 9.16
CA GLY A 256 18.68 -8.95 8.66
C GLY A 256 18.77 -9.35 7.17
N ASP A 257 18.06 -10.41 6.79
CA ASP A 257 18.07 -10.90 5.41
C ASP A 257 17.41 -9.92 4.45
N LEU A 258 16.27 -9.32 4.85
CA LEU A 258 15.60 -8.31 4.04
C LEU A 258 16.51 -7.08 3.85
N ILE A 259 17.25 -6.69 4.89
CA ILE A 259 18.23 -5.60 4.81
C ILE A 259 19.37 -5.97 3.86
N ASP A 260 19.87 -7.21 3.90
CA ASP A 260 20.96 -7.65 3.04
C ASP A 260 20.54 -7.78 1.57
N ILE A 261 19.31 -8.24 1.31
CA ILE A 261 18.72 -8.18 -0.03
C ILE A 261 18.65 -6.73 -0.51
N SER A 262 18.18 -5.80 0.33
CA SER A 262 18.12 -4.37 -0.02
C SER A 262 19.50 -3.78 -0.33
N LYS A 263 20.53 -4.11 0.46
CA LYS A 263 21.92 -3.71 0.17
C LYS A 263 22.35 -4.21 -1.21
N LYS A 264 22.05 -5.46 -1.58
CA LYS A 264 22.34 -6.01 -2.92
C LYS A 264 21.60 -5.25 -4.03
N VAL A 265 20.32 -4.91 -3.83
CA VAL A 265 19.56 -4.04 -4.76
C VAL A 265 20.24 -2.67 -4.93
N LYS A 266 20.70 -2.05 -3.83
CA LYS A 266 21.39 -0.74 -3.84
C LYS A 266 22.76 -0.81 -4.51
N GLN A 267 23.53 -1.89 -4.31
CA GLN A 267 24.83 -2.11 -4.96
C GLN A 267 24.70 -2.22 -6.48
N ASN A 268 23.67 -2.92 -6.98
CA ASN A 268 23.39 -3.03 -8.41
C ASN A 268 23.19 -1.67 -9.10
N ARG A 269 22.75 -0.63 -8.36
CA ARG A 269 22.66 0.75 -8.86
C ARG A 269 24.03 1.42 -9.02
N LYS A 270 24.98 1.13 -8.12
CA LYS A 270 26.31 1.76 -8.10
C LYS A 270 27.20 1.24 -9.23
N ARG A 271 27.23 -0.08 -9.47
CA ARG A 271 28.02 -0.71 -10.55
C ARG A 271 27.72 -0.08 -11.92
N ARG A 272 26.45 0.12 -12.25
CA ARG A 272 26.08 0.78 -13.51
C ARG A 272 26.58 2.22 -13.63
N LYS A 273 26.65 2.98 -12.53
CA LYS A 273 27.16 4.36 -12.56
C LYS A 273 28.66 4.41 -12.78
N SER A 274 29.43 3.41 -12.32
CA SER A 274 30.86 3.31 -12.61
C SER A 274 31.08 2.92 -14.07
N ASP A 275 30.33 1.93 -14.58
CA ASP A 275 30.50 1.45 -15.96
C ASP A 275 30.18 2.54 -16.99
N THR A 276 29.14 3.36 -16.76
CA THR A 276 28.83 4.51 -17.63
C THR A 276 29.82 5.68 -17.49
N LYS A 277 30.60 5.74 -16.39
CA LYS A 277 31.63 6.77 -16.19
C LYS A 277 32.94 6.40 -16.89
N THR A 278 33.31 5.12 -16.92
CA THR A 278 34.50 4.64 -17.65
C THR A 278 34.34 4.74 -19.17
N ASP A 279 33.12 4.62 -19.70
CA ASP A 279 32.88 4.82 -21.13
C ASP A 279 32.99 6.29 -21.55
N THR A 280 32.64 7.24 -20.68
CA THR A 280 32.76 8.67 -21.01
C THR A 280 34.20 9.19 -20.93
N THR A 281 35.08 8.56 -20.14
CA THR A 281 36.51 8.91 -20.14
C THR A 281 37.24 8.43 -21.40
N TYR A 282 36.84 7.29 -21.98
CA TYR A 282 37.42 6.77 -23.22
C TYR A 282 37.17 7.68 -24.45
N TRP A 283 36.12 8.51 -24.42
CA TRP A 283 35.83 9.49 -25.48
C TRP A 283 36.50 10.85 -25.27
N ILE A 284 36.98 11.15 -24.06
CA ILE A 284 37.59 12.45 -23.73
C ILE A 284 39.12 12.43 -23.89
N GLU A 285 39.74 11.24 -23.86
CA GLU A 285 41.21 11.09 -23.92
C GLU A 285 41.73 10.51 -25.25
N ASN A 286 40.99 10.59 -26.36
CA ASN A 286 41.49 10.17 -27.67
C ASN A 286 42.09 11.37 -28.44
N PRO A 287 43.42 11.53 -28.55
CA PRO A 287 44.05 12.71 -29.16
C PRO A 287 43.86 12.79 -30.68
N LEU A 288 43.34 11.73 -31.30
CA LEU A 288 43.21 11.61 -32.76
C LEU A 288 42.02 12.37 -33.37
N LEU A 289 41.15 12.96 -32.55
CA LEU A 289 40.03 13.78 -33.02
C LEU A 289 40.25 15.30 -32.89
N ARG A 290 41.46 15.75 -32.52
CA ARG A 290 41.87 17.16 -32.70
C ARG A 290 42.46 17.39 -34.09
N ARG A 291 41.60 17.47 -35.10
CA ARG A 291 41.86 18.15 -36.38
C ARG A 291 40.58 18.89 -36.75
N SER A 292 40.55 20.12 -37.21
CA SER A 292 41.53 21.17 -37.42
C SER A 292 40.65 22.37 -37.78
N SER A 293 40.91 23.51 -37.15
CA SER A 293 40.34 24.79 -37.52
C SER A 293 40.69 25.14 -38.97
N ILE A 294 39.67 25.37 -39.79
CA ILE A 294 39.58 26.40 -40.82
C ILE A 294 38.15 26.95 -40.74
#